data_AF-A0A7S3MZP3-F1
#
_entry.id   AF-A0A7S3MZP3-F1
#
_cell.length_a   1.000
_cell.length_b   1.000
_cell.length_c   1.000
_cell.angle_alpha   90.00
_cell.angle_beta   90.00
_cell.angle_gamma   90.00
#
_symmetry.space_group_name_H-M   'P 1'
#
loop_
_entity.id
_entity.type
_entity.pdbx_description
1 polymer ?
#
loop_
_entity_poly.entity_id
_entity_poly.type
_entity_poly.pdbx_seq_one_letter_code
_entity_poly.pdbx_strand_id
1 'polypeptide(L)'
;FIKGVVDSDDLPLNVSREQLQQMKMIKVMSKKLVRKAIEMIKALAEQDEEDDEDEYDEDEEKDEEDQEKDEEEEDDSKDNSPEDYDLFWNNFGKNIKLGVIEDASNRNKLAKLLRFYSTEDPEKLTSLDEYISRMKDDQDTILYLPGDSQEAILRSPILKKYQKKGYEVLLLSDPIDEFCTQHLTEYEKRKVKSIAKDDVAIIDQ
;
A
#
# COMPACT_ATOMS: atom_id res chain seq x y z
N PHE A 1 -4.84 -13.75 -6.92
CA PHE A 1 -3.40 -14.07 -7.01
C PHE A 1 -2.96 -14.98 -5.87
N ILE A 2 -3.50 -14.80 -4.66
CA ILE A 2 -3.29 -15.70 -3.51
C ILE A 2 -3.75 -17.12 -3.86
N LYS A 3 -2.91 -18.09 -3.52
CA LYS A 3 -3.17 -19.53 -3.63
C LYS A 3 -3.08 -20.15 -2.25
N GLY A 4 -3.88 -21.18 -2.00
CA GLY A 4 -3.87 -21.90 -0.72
C GLY A 4 -4.91 -23.01 -0.71
N VAL A 5 -4.84 -23.84 0.32
CA VAL A 5 -5.80 -24.92 0.59
C VAL A 5 -6.56 -24.57 1.87
N VAL A 6 -7.88 -24.71 1.84
CA VAL A 6 -8.73 -24.53 3.01
C VAL A 6 -9.35 -25.88 3.32
N ASP A 7 -8.94 -26.46 4.44
CA ASP A 7 -9.55 -27.65 5.01
C ASP A 7 -10.58 -27.26 6.06
N SER A 8 -11.76 -27.88 6.05
CA SER A 8 -12.86 -27.52 6.95
C SER A 8 -13.78 -28.71 7.20
N ASP A 9 -13.88 -29.09 8.47
CA ASP A 9 -14.78 -30.16 8.94
C ASP A 9 -16.27 -29.76 8.89
N ASP A 10 -16.55 -28.47 8.78
CA ASP A 10 -17.90 -27.91 8.90
C ASP A 10 -18.65 -27.80 7.56
N LEU A 11 -18.00 -28.18 6.45
CA LEU A 11 -18.61 -28.16 5.12
C LEU A 11 -19.36 -29.47 4.81
N PRO A 12 -20.62 -29.42 4.33
CA PRO A 12 -21.36 -30.62 3.99
C PRO A 12 -20.69 -31.35 2.81
N LEU A 13 -20.55 -32.68 2.90
CA LEU A 13 -19.91 -33.51 1.86
C LEU A 13 -20.62 -33.44 0.49
N ASN A 14 -21.92 -33.11 0.49
CA ASN A 14 -22.76 -33.00 -0.70
C ASN A 14 -23.05 -31.54 -0.98
N VAL A 15 -22.17 -30.84 -1.70
CA VAL A 15 -22.41 -29.45 -2.06
C VAL A 15 -22.80 -29.34 -3.53
N SER A 16 -24.08 -29.06 -3.80
CA SER A 16 -24.46 -28.55 -5.11
C SER A 16 -23.96 -27.11 -5.26
N ARG A 17 -23.62 -26.68 -6.49
CA ARG A 17 -23.15 -25.31 -6.76
C ARG A 17 -24.13 -24.22 -6.31
N GLU A 18 -25.43 -24.52 -6.26
CA GLU A 18 -26.49 -23.64 -5.75
C GLU A 18 -26.49 -23.53 -4.21
N GLN A 19 -26.19 -24.60 -3.49
CA GLN A 19 -26.20 -24.61 -2.02
C GLN A 19 -24.99 -23.89 -1.42
N LEU A 20 -23.82 -23.97 -2.08
CA LEU A 20 -22.60 -23.24 -1.72
C LEU A 20 -22.85 -21.72 -1.59
N GLN A 21 -23.63 -21.15 -2.51
CA GLN A 21 -23.94 -19.71 -2.52
C GLN A 21 -24.84 -19.26 -1.36
N GLN A 22 -25.55 -20.17 -0.70
CA GLN A 22 -26.51 -19.85 0.37
C GLN A 22 -25.92 -20.00 1.79
N MET A 23 -24.73 -20.58 1.95
CA MET A 23 -24.18 -20.89 3.28
C MET A 23 -23.47 -19.69 3.92
N LYS A 24 -24.01 -19.23 5.06
CA LYS A 24 -23.41 -18.19 5.92
C LYS A 24 -21.95 -18.50 6.31
N MET A 25 -21.60 -19.78 6.42
CA MET A 25 -20.27 -20.25 6.80
C MET A 25 -19.18 -19.87 5.79
N ILE A 26 -19.45 -20.01 4.48
CA ILE A 26 -18.50 -19.63 3.43
C ILE A 26 -18.20 -18.14 3.47
N LYS A 27 -19.21 -17.32 3.76
CA LYS A 27 -19.02 -15.88 3.95
C LYS A 27 -18.14 -15.57 5.17
N VAL A 28 -18.26 -16.34 6.26
CA VAL A 28 -17.39 -16.19 7.45
C VAL A 28 -15.96 -16.61 7.13
N MET A 29 -15.78 -17.76 6.47
CA MET A 29 -14.45 -18.22 6.05
C MET A 29 -13.78 -17.22 5.11
N SER A 30 -14.50 -16.73 4.09
CA SER A 30 -14.01 -15.71 3.17
C SER A 30 -13.55 -14.44 3.91
N LYS A 31 -14.33 -13.93 4.87
CA LYS A 31 -13.91 -12.78 5.69
C LYS A 31 -12.63 -13.03 6.47
N LYS A 32 -12.46 -14.23 7.05
CA LYS A 32 -11.24 -14.60 7.79
C LYS A 32 -10.04 -14.68 6.85
N LEU A 33 -10.20 -15.29 5.68
CA LEU A 33 -9.14 -15.41 4.67
C LEU A 33 -8.72 -14.04 4.14
N VAL A 34 -9.67 -13.16 3.81
CA VAL A 34 -9.36 -11.78 3.38
C VAL A 34 -8.59 -11.04 4.47
N ARG A 35 -9.01 -11.17 5.74
CA ARG A 35 -8.29 -10.55 6.85
C ARG A 35 -6.85 -11.08 6.97
N LYS A 36 -6.66 -12.40 6.89
CA LYS A 36 -5.33 -13.02 6.98
C LYS A 36 -4.44 -12.67 5.78
N ALA A 37 -5.00 -12.60 4.60
CA ALA A 37 -4.31 -12.13 3.41
C ALA A 37 -3.78 -10.70 3.56
N ILE A 38 -4.61 -9.77 4.06
CA ILE A 38 -4.19 -8.39 4.30
C ILE A 38 -3.13 -8.33 5.41
N GLU A 39 -3.27 -9.11 6.49
CA GLU A 39 -2.28 -9.20 7.57
C GLU A 39 -0.93 -9.70 7.04
N MET A 40 -0.92 -10.72 6.18
CA MET A 40 0.29 -11.27 5.57
C MET A 40 0.98 -10.25 4.65
N ILE A 41 0.23 -9.57 3.79
CA ILE A 41 0.79 -8.55 2.88
C ILE A 41 1.30 -7.33 3.67
N LYS A 42 0.64 -6.99 4.77
CA LYS A 42 1.11 -5.92 5.66
C LYS A 42 2.42 -6.29 6.35
N ALA A 43 2.58 -7.53 6.81
CA ALA A 43 3.82 -7.99 7.39
C ALA A 43 4.98 -7.94 6.38
N LEU A 44 4.74 -8.24 5.10
CA LEU A 44 5.73 -8.03 4.05
C LEU A 44 6.12 -6.54 3.93
N ALA A 45 5.13 -5.64 3.96
CA ALA A 45 5.40 -4.20 3.85
C ALA A 45 6.19 -3.62 5.04
N GLU A 46 5.94 -4.12 6.26
CA GLU A 46 6.64 -3.66 7.47
C GLU A 46 8.05 -4.22 7.57
N GLN A 47 8.27 -5.46 7.10
CA GLN A 47 9.61 -6.06 7.08
C GLN A 47 10.54 -5.31 6.13
N ASP A 48 10.07 -4.97 4.92
CA ASP A 48 10.85 -4.14 3.99
C ASP A 48 11.19 -2.75 4.57
N GLU A 49 10.33 -2.17 5.43
CA GLU A 49 10.60 -0.89 6.10
C GLU A 49 11.68 -1.03 7.19
N GLU A 50 11.70 -2.15 7.93
CA GLU A 50 12.75 -2.46 8.92
C GLU A 50 14.10 -2.74 8.24
N ASP A 51 14.10 -3.50 7.13
CA ASP A 51 15.32 -3.81 6.37
C ASP A 51 15.93 -2.55 5.72
N ASP A 52 15.10 -1.64 5.20
CA ASP A 52 15.54 -0.33 4.68
C ASP A 52 16.23 0.47 5.80
N GLU A 53 15.70 0.50 7.04
CA GLU A 53 16.29 1.24 8.17
C GLU A 53 17.66 0.66 8.60
N ASP A 54 17.78 -0.67 8.68
CA ASP A 54 19.03 -1.36 9.06
C ASP A 54 20.16 -1.15 8.03
N GLU A 55 19.86 -1.05 6.73
CA GLU A 55 20.86 -0.77 5.68
C GLU A 55 21.54 0.60 5.84
N TYR A 56 20.85 1.60 6.42
CA TYR A 56 21.43 2.93 6.68
C TYR A 56 22.23 3.02 7.99
N ASP A 57 22.04 2.08 8.91
CA ASP A 57 22.73 2.04 10.21
C ASP A 57 24.02 1.18 10.20
N GLU A 58 24.32 0.42 9.14
CA GLU A 58 25.53 -0.41 9.03
C GLU A 58 26.87 0.36 8.87
N ASP A 59 26.85 1.71 8.81
CA ASP A 59 28.07 2.54 8.78
C ASP A 59 28.60 2.97 10.18
N GLU A 60 27.95 2.59 11.30
CA GLU A 60 28.49 2.78 12.66
C GLU A 60 28.93 1.47 13.33
N GLU A 61 30.25 1.23 13.25
CA GLU A 61 31.12 0.39 14.11
C GLU A 61 30.61 -1.01 14.53
N LYS A 62 31.17 -2.03 13.85
CA LYS A 62 31.34 -3.38 14.40
C LYS A 62 31.99 -3.34 15.78
N ASP A 63 31.30 -3.88 16.78
CA ASP A 63 31.92 -4.59 17.89
C ASP A 63 31.17 -5.92 18.13
N GLU A 64 31.88 -7.01 17.84
CA GLU A 64 31.46 -8.38 18.06
C GLU A 64 31.45 -8.67 19.57
N GLU A 65 30.30 -9.04 20.15
CA GLU A 65 30.27 -9.92 21.33
C GLU A 65 29.21 -11.01 21.18
N ASP A 66 29.72 -12.23 21.02
CA ASP A 66 29.03 -13.50 21.13
C ASP A 66 28.13 -13.59 22.38
N GLN A 67 26.90 -14.10 22.19
CA GLN A 67 26.22 -14.85 23.24
C GLN A 67 25.22 -15.86 22.66
N GLU A 68 25.60 -17.13 22.75
CA GLU A 68 24.72 -18.29 22.59
C GLU A 68 23.52 -18.19 23.54
N LYS A 69 22.29 -18.39 23.03
CA LYS A 69 21.27 -19.19 23.72
C LYS A 69 19.99 -19.49 22.92
N ASP A 70 19.64 -20.78 23.04
CA ASP A 70 18.33 -21.41 23.05
C ASP A 70 17.57 -21.58 21.72
N GLU A 71 17.70 -22.81 21.19
CA GLU A 71 16.89 -23.43 20.14
C GLU A 71 15.41 -23.51 20.58
N GLU A 72 14.59 -22.56 20.11
CA GLU A 72 13.16 -22.78 19.90
C GLU A 72 12.96 -23.07 18.41
N GLU A 73 12.22 -24.14 18.09
CA GLU A 73 11.93 -24.58 16.72
C GLU A 73 11.16 -23.49 15.95
N GLU A 74 11.89 -22.60 15.26
CA GLU A 74 11.35 -21.69 14.27
C GLU A 74 11.07 -22.43 12.96
N ASP A 75 9.87 -22.21 12.44
CA ASP A 75 9.39 -22.71 11.15
C ASP A 75 10.27 -22.15 10.02
N ASP A 76 11.14 -23.03 9.51
CA ASP A 76 12.19 -22.84 8.52
C ASP A 76 11.60 -22.50 7.12
N SER A 77 11.20 -21.24 6.90
CA SER A 77 11.17 -20.61 5.56
C SER A 77 10.98 -19.08 5.60
N LYS A 78 11.88 -18.33 6.25
CA LYS A 78 11.95 -16.88 6.09
C LYS A 78 13.35 -16.44 5.66
N ASP A 79 13.64 -16.73 4.40
CA ASP A 79 14.62 -15.96 3.63
C ASP A 79 13.80 -15.04 2.73
N ASN A 80 13.22 -14.01 3.36
CA ASN A 80 12.50 -12.95 2.67
C ASN A 80 13.49 -11.80 2.55
N SER A 81 13.81 -11.42 1.32
CA SER A 81 14.85 -10.42 1.05
C SER A 81 14.32 -9.00 1.24
N PRO A 82 15.18 -7.99 1.43
CA PRO A 82 14.82 -6.57 1.57
C PRO A 82 14.03 -5.94 0.39
N GLU A 83 13.73 -6.70 -0.67
CA GLU A 83 13.00 -6.25 -1.86
C GLU A 83 11.64 -6.97 -2.03
N ASP A 84 11.18 -7.68 -1.00
CA ASP A 84 10.06 -8.61 -1.10
C ASP A 84 8.72 -7.90 -1.33
N TYR A 85 8.49 -6.76 -0.69
CA TYR A 85 7.32 -5.93 -0.92
C TYR A 85 7.36 -5.22 -2.26
N ASP A 86 8.52 -4.75 -2.71
CA ASP A 86 8.68 -4.15 -4.03
C ASP A 86 8.39 -5.16 -5.14
N LEU A 87 8.91 -6.38 -5.00
CA LEU A 87 8.58 -7.48 -5.90
C LEU A 87 7.07 -7.79 -5.86
N PHE A 88 6.48 -7.87 -4.67
CA PHE A 88 5.04 -8.05 -4.51
C PHE A 88 4.24 -6.94 -5.22
N TRP A 89 4.62 -5.68 -5.01
CA TRP A 89 3.93 -4.52 -5.55
C TRP A 89 4.01 -4.48 -7.08
N ASN A 90 5.19 -4.75 -7.64
CA ASN A 90 5.40 -4.83 -9.08
C ASN A 90 4.51 -5.88 -9.76
N ASN A 91 4.23 -7.00 -9.07
CA ASN A 91 3.39 -8.07 -9.61
C ASN A 91 1.89 -7.90 -9.31
N PHE A 92 1.55 -7.37 -8.13
CA PHE A 92 0.19 -7.43 -7.58
C PHE A 92 -0.38 -6.09 -7.08
N GLY A 93 0.36 -4.99 -7.18
CA GLY A 93 -0.09 -3.66 -6.72
C GLY A 93 -1.42 -3.23 -7.37
N LYS A 94 -1.66 -3.60 -8.63
CA LYS A 94 -2.97 -3.35 -9.29
C LYS A 94 -4.11 -4.10 -8.60
N ASN A 95 -3.88 -5.29 -8.06
CA ASN A 95 -4.89 -6.03 -7.31
C ASN A 95 -5.21 -5.36 -5.97
N ILE A 96 -4.22 -4.72 -5.32
CA ILE A 96 -4.47 -3.90 -4.12
C ILE A 96 -5.35 -2.70 -4.47
N LYS A 97 -5.04 -2.00 -5.58
CA LYS A 97 -5.85 -0.88 -6.08
C LYS A 97 -7.29 -1.30 -6.42
N LEU A 98 -7.49 -2.45 -7.06
CA LEU A 98 -8.83 -3.04 -7.25
C LEU A 98 -9.54 -3.31 -5.92
N GLY A 99 -8.82 -3.84 -4.92
CA GLY A 99 -9.36 -4.06 -3.59
C GLY A 99 -9.86 -2.77 -2.92
N VAL A 100 -9.14 -1.65 -3.06
CA VAL A 100 -9.56 -0.33 -2.56
C VAL A 100 -10.86 0.14 -3.21
N ILE A 101 -11.03 -0.14 -4.50
CA ILE A 101 -12.23 0.19 -5.28
C ILE A 101 -13.43 -0.68 -4.81
N GLU A 102 -13.24 -2.00 -4.76
CA GLU A 102 -14.34 -2.97 -4.60
C GLU A 102 -14.70 -3.29 -3.14
N ASP A 103 -13.71 -3.36 -2.23
CA ASP A 103 -13.91 -3.78 -0.85
C ASP A 103 -13.94 -2.60 0.13
N ALA A 104 -15.09 -1.95 0.18
CA ALA A 104 -15.34 -0.85 1.12
C ALA A 104 -15.09 -1.21 2.59
N SER A 105 -15.22 -2.49 2.97
CA SER A 105 -15.07 -2.93 4.37
C SER A 105 -13.62 -3.05 4.82
N ASN A 106 -12.71 -3.26 3.87
CA ASN A 106 -11.27 -3.36 4.12
C ASN A 106 -10.46 -2.20 3.52
N ARG A 107 -11.12 -1.25 2.85
CA ARG A 107 -10.48 -0.13 2.13
C ARG A 107 -9.38 0.56 2.93
N ASN A 108 -9.64 0.93 4.18
CA ASN A 108 -8.65 1.65 5.00
C ASN A 108 -7.40 0.81 5.26
N LYS A 109 -7.52 -0.51 5.36
CA LYS A 109 -6.36 -1.40 5.53
C LYS A 109 -5.60 -1.58 4.23
N LEU A 110 -6.33 -1.72 3.12
CA LEU A 110 -5.75 -1.82 1.78
C LEU A 110 -5.06 -0.51 1.37
N ALA A 111 -5.55 0.64 1.83
CA ALA A 111 -4.95 1.94 1.55
C ALA A 111 -3.53 2.06 2.12
N LYS A 112 -3.25 1.46 3.29
CA LYS A 112 -1.90 1.42 3.88
C LYS A 112 -0.87 0.67 3.02
N LEU A 113 -1.37 -0.26 2.20
CA LEU A 113 -0.55 -1.08 1.30
C LEU A 113 -0.28 -0.38 -0.05
N LEU A 114 -0.90 0.78 -0.30
CA LEU A 114 -0.68 1.47 -1.56
C LEU A 114 0.73 2.06 -1.62
N ARG A 115 1.32 2.00 -2.82
CA ARG A 115 2.56 2.70 -3.17
C ARG A 115 2.34 3.56 -4.42
N PHE A 116 3.01 4.71 -4.47
CA PHE A 116 2.92 5.68 -5.57
C PHE A 116 4.29 6.30 -5.83
N TYR A 117 4.55 6.75 -7.05
CA TYR A 117 5.64 7.70 -7.28
C TYR A 117 5.20 9.09 -6.84
N SER A 118 6.14 9.94 -6.42
CA SER A 118 5.83 11.31 -6.05
C SER A 118 6.82 12.30 -6.66
N THR A 119 6.61 13.59 -6.42
CA THR A 119 7.56 14.63 -6.81
C THR A 119 8.78 14.72 -5.89
N GLU A 120 8.74 14.06 -4.74
CA GLU A 120 9.90 13.97 -3.84
C GLU A 120 10.96 13.08 -4.47
N ASP A 121 10.55 11.85 -4.81
CA ASP A 121 11.34 10.92 -5.60
C ASP A 121 10.46 10.31 -6.71
N PRO A 122 10.70 10.68 -7.98
CA PRO A 122 10.00 10.07 -9.11
C PRO A 122 10.46 8.63 -9.39
N GLU A 123 11.60 8.17 -8.89
CA GLU A 123 12.15 6.85 -9.20
C GLU A 123 11.90 5.83 -8.08
N LYS A 124 11.72 6.27 -6.83
CA LYS A 124 11.34 5.43 -5.69
C LYS A 124 9.84 5.48 -5.41
N LEU A 125 9.26 4.33 -5.10
CA LEU A 125 7.88 4.23 -4.62
C LEU A 125 7.78 4.75 -3.20
N THR A 126 6.68 5.43 -2.87
CA THR A 126 6.38 5.90 -1.51
C THR A 126 4.99 5.48 -1.04
N SER A 127 4.87 5.22 0.25
CA SER A 127 3.60 4.95 0.93
C SER A 127 2.82 6.26 1.20
N LEU A 128 1.54 6.13 1.53
CA LEU A 128 0.75 7.29 1.97
C LEU A 128 1.17 7.78 3.36
N ASP A 129 1.67 6.89 4.22
CA ASP A 129 2.15 7.25 5.57
C ASP A 129 3.46 8.05 5.48
N GLU A 130 4.37 7.61 4.61
CA GLU A 130 5.59 8.34 4.25
C GLU A 130 5.29 9.72 3.67
N TYR A 131 4.37 9.81 2.70
CA TYR A 131 3.91 11.11 2.17
C TYR A 131 3.40 12.01 3.31
N ILE A 132 2.58 11.46 4.23
CA ILE A 132 2.06 12.22 5.37
C ILE A 132 3.19 12.72 6.28
N SER A 133 4.23 11.92 6.51
CA SER A 133 5.37 12.30 7.35
C SER A 133 6.12 13.52 6.81
N ARG A 134 6.11 13.71 5.49
CA ARG A 134 6.73 14.84 4.78
C ARG A 134 5.77 15.99 4.45
N MET A 135 4.49 15.87 4.82
CA MET A 135 3.52 16.95 4.63
C MET A 135 3.92 18.18 5.45
N LYS A 136 3.64 19.36 4.89
CA LYS A 136 3.79 20.60 5.64
C LYS A 136 2.80 20.67 6.81
N ASP A 137 3.17 21.43 7.84
CA ASP A 137 2.35 21.64 9.04
C ASP A 137 0.93 22.15 8.74
N ASP A 138 0.77 22.97 7.70
CA ASP A 138 -0.50 23.57 7.29
C ASP A 138 -1.25 22.78 6.21
N GLN A 139 -0.72 21.64 5.78
CA GLN A 139 -1.29 20.82 4.72
C GLN A 139 -2.27 19.78 5.29
N ASP A 140 -3.54 19.84 4.92
CA ASP A 140 -4.58 18.86 5.34
C ASP A 140 -4.98 17.86 4.24
N THR A 141 -4.34 17.96 3.07
CA THR A 141 -4.76 17.29 1.85
C THR A 141 -3.57 16.61 1.17
N ILE A 142 -3.70 15.32 0.85
CA ILE A 142 -2.81 14.55 -0.01
C ILE A 142 -3.10 14.93 -1.46
N LEU A 143 -2.07 15.40 -2.16
CA LEU A 143 -2.19 15.95 -3.50
C LEU A 143 -1.72 14.94 -4.53
N TYR A 144 -2.47 14.81 -5.63
CA TYR A 144 -2.10 13.92 -6.73
C TYR A 144 -2.37 14.55 -8.10
N LEU A 145 -1.66 14.08 -9.13
CA LEU A 145 -1.89 14.45 -10.52
C LEU A 145 -1.99 13.19 -11.40
N PRO A 146 -3.17 12.88 -11.97
CA PRO A 146 -3.28 11.81 -12.96
C PRO A 146 -2.71 12.26 -14.31
N GLY A 147 -2.23 11.30 -15.10
CA GLY A 147 -1.80 11.52 -16.48
C GLY A 147 -1.45 10.22 -17.21
N ASP A 148 -1.23 10.32 -18.53
CA ASP A 148 -1.02 9.14 -19.39
C ASP A 148 0.33 8.43 -19.16
N SER A 149 1.33 9.17 -18.67
CA SER A 149 2.64 8.63 -18.29
C SER A 149 3.29 9.54 -17.25
N GLN A 150 4.25 8.99 -16.53
CA GLN A 150 4.99 9.73 -15.52
C GLN A 150 5.75 10.92 -16.12
N GLU A 151 6.35 10.77 -17.30
CA GLU A 151 7.04 11.86 -18.01
C GLU A 151 6.08 12.98 -18.42
N ALA A 152 4.84 12.64 -18.81
CA ALA A 152 3.82 13.62 -19.14
C ALA A 152 3.39 14.42 -17.90
N ILE A 153 3.20 13.73 -16.77
CA ILE A 153 2.86 14.35 -15.48
C ILE A 153 3.98 15.30 -15.03
N LEU A 154 5.24 14.85 -15.04
CA LEU A 154 6.40 15.64 -14.62
C LEU A 154 6.61 16.92 -15.45
N ARG A 155 6.20 16.92 -16.71
CA ARG A 155 6.28 18.12 -17.58
C ARG A 155 5.14 19.10 -17.36
N SER A 156 4.11 18.73 -16.61
CA SER A 156 2.89 19.53 -16.42
C SER A 156 3.17 20.90 -15.80
N PRO A 157 2.68 22.01 -16.40
CA PRO A 157 2.73 23.33 -15.78
C PRO A 157 2.01 23.40 -14.44
N ILE A 158 0.94 22.60 -14.27
CA ILE A 158 0.17 22.53 -13.03
C ILE A 158 1.07 21.99 -11.92
N LEU A 159 1.76 20.88 -12.15
CA LEU A 159 2.68 20.28 -11.18
C LEU A 159 3.76 21.27 -10.70
N LYS A 160 4.38 21.99 -11.65
CA LYS A 160 5.41 23.00 -11.37
C LYS A 160 4.94 24.11 -10.43
N LYS A 161 3.66 24.48 -10.46
CA LYS A 161 3.08 25.47 -9.53
C LYS A 161 3.14 24.98 -8.09
N TYR A 162 2.84 23.70 -7.86
CA TYR A 162 2.82 23.09 -6.53
C TYR A 162 4.23 22.81 -6.02
N GLN A 163 5.12 22.29 -6.87
CA GLN A 163 6.54 22.10 -6.53
C GLN A 163 7.23 23.41 -6.14
N LYS A 164 6.99 24.51 -6.88
CA LYS A 164 7.51 25.84 -6.51
C LYS A 164 7.03 26.33 -5.15
N LYS A 165 5.84 25.90 -4.75
CA LYS A 165 5.29 26.18 -3.43
C LYS A 165 5.74 25.15 -2.39
N GLY A 166 6.57 24.16 -2.74
CA GLY A 166 7.09 23.13 -1.85
C GLY A 166 6.07 22.06 -1.46
N TYR A 167 5.01 21.84 -2.24
CA TYR A 167 4.06 20.76 -1.99
C TYR A 167 4.46 19.50 -2.78
N GLU A 168 4.55 18.38 -2.08
CA GLU A 168 4.70 17.04 -2.68
C GLU A 168 3.41 16.64 -3.41
N VAL A 169 3.52 16.02 -4.57
CA VAL A 169 2.37 15.56 -5.38
C VAL A 169 2.62 14.13 -5.84
N LEU A 170 1.65 13.24 -5.59
CA LEU A 170 1.66 11.87 -6.10
C LEU A 170 1.44 11.85 -7.62
N LEU A 171 2.20 11.02 -8.32
CA LEU A 171 2.20 10.86 -9.78
C LEU A 171 1.39 9.61 -10.14
N LEU A 172 0.21 9.80 -10.72
CA LEU A 172 -0.72 8.71 -11.02
C LEU A 172 -0.73 8.44 -12.51
N SER A 173 0.15 7.55 -12.95
CA SER A 173 0.36 7.23 -14.36
C SER A 173 -0.42 5.99 -14.85
N ASP A 174 -1.02 5.20 -13.96
CA ASP A 174 -1.87 4.08 -14.37
C ASP A 174 -3.36 4.49 -14.35
N PRO A 175 -4.15 4.16 -15.38
CA PRO A 175 -5.59 4.44 -15.39
C PRO A 175 -6.34 3.95 -14.13
N ILE A 176 -5.92 2.84 -13.52
CA ILE A 176 -6.55 2.34 -12.30
C ILE A 176 -6.40 3.30 -11.11
N ASP A 177 -5.36 4.14 -11.11
CA ASP A 177 -5.05 5.04 -10.01
C ASP A 177 -6.11 6.12 -9.84
N GLU A 178 -6.63 6.63 -10.97
CA GLU A 178 -7.71 7.62 -10.95
C GLU A 178 -8.98 7.01 -10.34
N PHE A 179 -9.34 5.78 -10.72
CA PHE A 179 -10.47 5.08 -10.13
C PHE A 179 -10.25 4.74 -8.65
N CYS A 180 -9.02 4.36 -8.28
CA CYS A 180 -8.63 4.07 -6.91
C CYS A 180 -8.81 5.31 -6.01
N THR A 181 -8.25 6.44 -6.42
CA THR A 181 -8.34 7.72 -5.68
C THR A 181 -9.75 8.29 -5.60
N GLN A 182 -10.63 7.99 -6.56
CA GLN A 182 -12.05 8.35 -6.43
C GLN A 182 -12.77 7.60 -5.29
N HIS A 183 -12.31 6.40 -4.93
CA HIS A 183 -12.85 5.62 -3.81
C HIS A 183 -12.12 5.89 -2.50
N LEU A 184 -10.83 6.25 -2.58
CA LEU A 184 -10.01 6.68 -1.45
C LEU A 184 -10.16 8.20 -1.24
N THR A 185 -11.32 8.65 -0.78
CA THR A 185 -11.60 10.09 -0.58
C THR A 185 -10.86 10.71 0.62
N GLU A 186 -10.49 9.90 1.60
CA GLU A 186 -9.78 10.31 2.82
C GLU A 186 -8.82 9.19 3.25
N TYR A 187 -7.65 9.56 3.78
CA TYR A 187 -6.69 8.66 4.38
C TYR A 187 -6.07 9.33 5.62
N GLU A 188 -6.08 8.66 6.78
CA GLU A 188 -5.57 9.19 8.06
C GLU A 188 -6.05 10.64 8.35
N LYS A 189 -7.34 10.91 8.12
CA LYS A 189 -8.02 12.22 8.26
C LYS A 189 -7.57 13.32 7.29
N ARG A 190 -6.76 12.98 6.29
CA ARG A 190 -6.37 13.87 5.19
C ARG A 190 -7.21 13.59 3.97
N LYS A 191 -7.71 14.64 3.32
CA LYS A 191 -8.44 14.50 2.05
C LYS A 191 -7.47 14.07 0.96
N VAL A 192 -7.94 13.31 -0.01
CA VAL A 192 -7.15 12.96 -1.21
C VAL A 192 -7.72 13.72 -2.40
N LYS A 193 -6.94 14.63 -3.00
CA LYS A 193 -7.43 15.51 -4.06
C LYS A 193 -6.51 15.63 -5.25
N SER A 194 -7.12 15.71 -6.43
CA SER A 194 -6.42 15.96 -7.68
C SER A 194 -6.11 17.44 -7.83
N ILE A 195 -4.86 17.77 -8.13
CA ILE A 195 -4.45 19.15 -8.47
C ILE A 195 -4.88 19.57 -9.88
N ALA A 196 -5.40 18.65 -10.69
CA ALA A 196 -5.99 18.96 -11.99
C ALA A 196 -7.38 19.62 -11.88
N LYS A 197 -7.98 19.61 -10.69
CA LYS A 197 -9.25 20.26 -10.39
C LYS A 197 -9.01 21.58 -9.66
N ASP A 198 -9.85 22.56 -9.95
CA ASP A 198 -9.75 23.92 -9.37
C ASP A 198 -10.22 24.00 -7.90
N ASP A 199 -10.61 22.90 -7.27
CA ASP A 199 -11.17 22.85 -5.91
C ASP A 199 -10.14 22.53 -4.81
N VAL A 200 -8.86 22.51 -5.17
CA VAL A 200 -7.76 22.39 -4.21
C VAL A 200 -7.43 23.79 -3.69
N ALA A 201 -7.96 24.09 -2.51
CA ALA A 201 -7.58 25.29 -1.76
C ALA A 201 -6.16 25.11 -1.21
N ILE A 202 -5.16 25.40 -2.04
CA ILE A 202 -3.81 25.63 -1.52
C ILE A 202 -3.88 26.95 -0.75
N ILE A 203 -3.46 26.95 0.51
CA ILE A 203 -3.28 28.20 1.26
C ILE A 203 -2.22 29.00 0.51
N ASP A 204 -2.62 30.10 -0.12
CA ASP A 204 -1.71 31.13 -0.61
C ASP A 204 -1.13 31.82 0.64
N GLN A 205 0.03 31.35 1.11
CA GLN A 205 0.89 32.13 1.99
C GLN A 205 1.82 33.01 1.14
#